data_AF-V4Y4C6-F1
#
_entry.id   AF-V4Y4C6-F1
#
_cell.length_a   1.000
_cell.length_b   1.000
_cell.length_c   1.000
_cell.angle_alpha   90.00
_cell.angle_beta   90.00
_cell.angle_gamma   90.00
#
_symmetry.space_group_name_H-M   'P 1'
#
loop_
_entity.id
_entity.type
_entity.pdbx_description
1 polymer ?
#
loop_
_entity_poly.entity_id
_entity_poly.type
_entity_poly.pdbx_seq_one_letter_code
_entity_poly.pdbx_strand_id
1 'polypeptide(L)'
;MDDVEEGVGSDEPPPSDDLLDEAEERDLEALRAEVEERYDFEDFGPSEMAEMDGDEWEAVFDPETWVIGSDLLDRCERDLKSRIARRDVFAQLDRVTEGGGASETPRTDGEDLLVAWSDEGYAVVYGDGSVEGAGTVLRDVKASVALCSMESYDPEEVPAGYELPAPEDVEAGTGEFGNLMLQVVAGAQVLAGLALGVAWAVGVVPSIVTPVVAGLFLLVGLFLFGIVANARLSDRFRAEEFRGRLRAVEAAGERRPEFLPGGDEEAEPETGAEAG
;
A
#
# COMPACT_ATOMS: atom_id res chain seq x y z
N MET A 1 58.61 -12.19 63.48
CA MET A 1 58.03 -13.51 63.16
C MET A 1 56.60 -13.12 62.91
N ASP A 2 56.36 -12.69 61.67
CA ASP A 2 55.17 -11.97 61.26
C ASP A 2 54.87 -12.41 59.84
N ASP A 3 53.65 -12.92 59.71
CA ASP A 3 53.04 -13.61 58.59
C ASP A 3 53.06 -12.82 57.27
N VAL A 4 53.35 -13.54 56.18
CA VAL A 4 53.03 -13.10 54.82
C VAL A 4 51.82 -13.91 54.39
N GLU A 5 50.64 -13.30 54.42
CA GLU A 5 49.46 -13.80 53.71
C GLU A 5 49.65 -13.54 52.21
N GLU A 6 49.75 -14.62 51.43
CA GLU A 6 49.60 -14.57 49.98
C GLU A 6 48.12 -14.35 49.63
N GLY A 7 47.77 -13.12 49.27
CA GLY A 7 46.51 -12.81 48.60
C GLY A 7 46.55 -13.33 47.17
N VAL A 8 45.81 -14.41 46.91
CA VAL A 8 45.50 -14.89 45.55
C VAL A 8 44.63 -13.83 44.88
N GLY A 9 45.24 -13.06 43.97
CA GLY A 9 44.51 -12.23 43.03
C GLY A 9 43.87 -13.13 41.98
N SER A 10 42.54 -13.24 42.00
CA SER A 10 41.76 -13.83 40.92
C SER A 10 41.88 -12.94 39.69
N ASP A 11 42.79 -13.30 38.78
CA ASP A 11 42.87 -12.76 37.42
C ASP A 11 41.83 -13.50 36.58
N GLU A 12 40.56 -13.16 36.79
CA GLU A 12 39.47 -13.62 35.94
C GLU A 12 39.49 -12.73 34.69
N PRO A 13 39.75 -13.28 33.50
CA PRO A 13 39.75 -12.48 32.28
C PRO A 13 38.37 -11.83 32.10
N PRO A 14 38.30 -10.60 31.58
CA PRO A 14 37.01 -9.98 31.31
C PRO A 14 36.20 -10.90 30.39
N PRO A 15 34.89 -11.05 30.62
CA PRO A 15 34.04 -11.83 29.74
C PRO A 15 34.19 -11.32 28.30
N SER A 16 34.36 -12.24 27.35
CA SER A 16 34.36 -11.94 25.92
C SER A 16 33.00 -11.39 25.50
N ASP A 17 32.97 -10.45 24.54
CA ASP A 17 31.73 -9.83 24.04
C ASP A 17 30.66 -10.88 23.67
N ASP A 18 31.03 -12.00 23.04
CA ASP A 18 30.10 -13.10 22.71
C ASP A 18 29.36 -13.70 23.94
N LEU A 19 29.96 -13.66 25.14
CA LEU A 19 29.34 -14.18 26.37
C LEU A 19 28.46 -13.14 27.07
N LEU A 20 28.63 -11.86 26.73
CA LEU A 20 27.77 -10.77 27.20
C LEU A 20 26.46 -10.78 26.41
N ASP A 21 26.54 -10.93 25.09
CA ASP A 21 25.36 -11.05 24.22
C ASP A 21 24.49 -12.27 24.60
N GLU A 22 25.08 -13.45 24.81
CA GLU A 22 24.34 -14.65 25.25
C GLU A 22 23.74 -14.53 26.67
N ALA A 23 24.25 -13.63 27.51
CA ALA A 23 23.70 -13.39 28.83
C ALA A 23 22.51 -12.44 28.77
N GLU A 24 22.62 -11.38 27.97
CA GLU A 24 21.56 -10.41 27.72
C GLU A 24 20.35 -11.05 27.02
N GLU A 25 20.60 -11.92 26.03
CA GLU A 25 19.55 -12.66 25.31
C GLU A 25 18.77 -13.60 26.25
N ARG A 26 19.46 -14.26 27.20
CA ARG A 26 18.80 -15.11 28.22
C ARG A 26 18.00 -14.29 29.23
N ASP A 27 18.47 -13.10 29.59
CA ASP A 27 17.76 -12.21 30.50
C ASP A 27 16.51 -11.60 29.82
N LEU A 28 16.59 -11.28 28.52
CA LEU A 28 15.44 -10.87 27.70
C LEU A 28 14.40 -11.99 27.52
N GLU A 29 14.84 -13.21 27.25
CA GLU A 29 13.94 -14.38 27.13
C GLU A 29 13.21 -14.66 28.47
N ALA A 30 13.90 -14.47 29.59
CA ALA A 30 13.28 -14.57 30.92
C ALA A 30 12.24 -13.45 31.16
N LEU A 31 12.54 -12.22 30.72
CA LEU A 31 11.62 -11.09 30.80
C LEU A 31 10.39 -11.30 29.89
N ARG A 32 10.58 -11.86 28.68
CA ARG A 32 9.49 -12.23 27.76
C ARG A 32 8.51 -13.20 28.40
N ALA A 33 9.01 -14.23 29.07
CA ALA A 33 8.18 -15.22 29.77
C ALA A 33 7.38 -14.59 30.93
N GLU A 34 7.97 -13.65 31.67
CA GLU A 34 7.27 -12.92 32.75
C GLU A 34 6.16 -12.02 32.20
N VAL A 35 6.42 -11.34 31.09
CA VAL A 35 5.45 -10.45 30.43
C VAL A 35 4.29 -11.24 29.83
N GLU A 36 4.54 -12.40 29.20
CA GLU A 36 3.49 -13.31 28.69
C GLU A 36 2.59 -13.88 29.80
N GLU A 37 3.09 -14.01 31.04
CA GLU A 37 2.27 -14.38 32.20
C GLU A 37 1.47 -13.20 32.76
N ARG A 38 2.04 -11.99 32.69
CA ARG A 38 1.44 -10.76 33.25
C ARG A 38 0.32 -10.20 32.36
N TYR A 39 0.44 -10.31 31.04
CA TYR A 39 -0.47 -9.67 30.08
C TYR A 39 -1.20 -10.69 29.20
N ASP A 40 -2.50 -10.48 29.00
CA ASP A 40 -3.28 -11.22 28.00
C ASP A 40 -3.20 -10.49 26.66
N PHE A 41 -2.35 -10.98 25.76
CA PHE A 41 -2.15 -10.39 24.43
C PHE A 41 -3.39 -10.51 23.51
N GLU A 42 -4.35 -11.40 23.81
CA GLU A 42 -5.58 -11.52 23.02
C GLU A 42 -6.61 -10.41 23.32
N ASP A 43 -6.58 -9.82 24.52
CA ASP A 43 -7.43 -8.69 24.96
C ASP A 43 -6.60 -7.44 25.30
N PHE A 44 -5.45 -7.29 24.65
CA PHE A 44 -4.50 -6.20 24.92
C PHE A 44 -4.98 -4.87 24.33
N GLY A 45 -5.08 -3.84 25.18
CA GLY A 45 -5.65 -2.55 24.81
C GLY A 45 -4.77 -1.34 25.17
N PRO A 46 -5.31 -0.11 24.99
CA PRO A 46 -4.58 1.13 25.25
C PRO A 46 -4.20 1.34 26.72
N SER A 47 -4.92 0.73 27.67
CA SER A 47 -4.61 0.79 29.09
C SER A 47 -3.35 0.00 29.42
N GLU A 48 -3.25 -1.21 28.86
CA GLU A 48 -2.14 -2.13 29.06
C GLU A 48 -0.88 -1.59 28.36
N MET A 49 -1.02 -0.96 27.19
CA MET A 49 0.09 -0.24 26.54
C MET A 49 0.69 0.86 27.42
N ALA A 50 -0.14 1.55 28.21
CA ALA A 50 0.32 2.64 29.07
C ALA A 50 0.97 2.14 30.36
N GLU A 51 0.74 0.89 30.72
CA GLU A 51 1.23 0.26 31.96
C GLU A 51 2.51 -0.57 31.73
N MET A 52 2.83 -0.87 30.47
CA MET A 52 3.98 -1.67 30.06
C MET A 52 5.23 -0.80 29.92
N ASP A 53 6.31 -1.22 30.58
CA ASP A 53 7.59 -0.53 30.57
C ASP A 53 8.41 -0.82 29.29
N GLY A 54 9.39 0.03 28.97
CA GLY A 54 10.16 -0.08 27.71
C GLY A 54 10.90 -1.41 27.53
N ASP A 55 11.46 -1.94 28.62
CA ASP A 55 12.18 -3.22 28.61
C ASP A 55 11.20 -4.40 28.42
N GLU A 56 9.98 -4.29 28.97
CA GLU A 56 8.91 -5.27 28.76
C GLU A 56 8.46 -5.27 27.30
N TRP A 57 8.35 -4.08 26.67
CA TRP A 57 8.07 -3.94 25.25
C TRP A 57 9.12 -4.57 24.35
N GLU A 58 10.41 -4.33 24.63
CA GLU A 58 11.52 -4.89 23.87
C GLU A 58 11.59 -6.41 24.02
N ALA A 59 11.30 -6.94 25.21
CA ALA A 59 11.28 -8.39 25.45
C ALA A 59 10.23 -9.12 24.58
N VAL A 60 9.02 -8.59 24.40
CA VAL A 60 7.99 -9.25 23.55
C VAL A 60 7.99 -8.80 22.09
N PHE A 61 8.51 -7.62 21.76
CA PHE A 61 8.60 -7.11 20.38
C PHE A 61 10.07 -6.96 19.99
N ASP A 62 10.72 -8.11 19.81
CA ASP A 62 12.13 -8.23 19.47
C ASP A 62 12.38 -7.84 17.99
N PRO A 63 13.04 -6.70 17.72
CA PRO A 63 13.32 -6.24 16.37
C PRO A 63 14.28 -7.15 15.60
N GLU A 64 15.08 -7.97 16.29
CA GLU A 64 16.03 -8.90 15.67
C GLU A 64 15.32 -10.11 15.03
N THR A 65 14.09 -10.38 15.46
CA THR A 65 13.21 -11.37 14.81
C THR A 65 12.55 -10.83 13.53
N TRP A 66 12.67 -9.54 13.23
CA TRP A 66 12.10 -9.01 12.00
C TRP A 66 12.94 -9.38 10.79
N VAL A 67 12.26 -9.75 9.72
CA VAL A 67 12.89 -10.03 8.44
C VAL A 67 13.38 -8.73 7.83
N ILE A 68 14.68 -8.67 7.58
CA ILE A 68 15.42 -7.56 6.95
C ILE A 68 16.23 -8.07 5.75
N GLY A 69 16.94 -7.18 5.07
CA GLY A 69 17.81 -7.46 3.93
C GLY A 69 17.04 -7.82 2.65
N SER A 70 17.64 -8.67 1.82
CA SER A 70 17.05 -9.14 0.56
C SER A 70 15.71 -9.84 0.76
N ASP A 71 15.56 -10.57 1.87
CA ASP A 71 14.36 -11.35 2.16
C ASP A 71 13.18 -10.42 2.44
N LEU A 72 13.41 -9.30 3.13
CA LEU A 72 12.39 -8.26 3.29
C LEU A 72 11.98 -7.68 1.95
N LEU A 73 12.96 -7.35 1.09
CA LEU A 73 12.69 -6.76 -0.22
C LEU A 73 11.92 -7.71 -1.14
N ASP A 74 12.26 -9.00 -1.12
CA ASP A 74 11.55 -10.04 -1.87
C ASP A 74 10.09 -10.19 -1.41
N ARG A 75 9.87 -10.11 -0.10
CA ARG A 75 8.52 -10.17 0.50
C ARG A 75 7.72 -8.92 0.17
N CYS A 76 8.31 -7.73 0.32
CA CYS A 76 7.70 -6.45 -0.03
C CYS A 76 7.35 -6.39 -1.51
N GLU A 77 8.25 -6.83 -2.38
CA GLU A 77 8.01 -6.88 -3.83
C GLU A 77 6.82 -7.78 -4.15
N ARG A 78 6.72 -8.95 -3.51
CA ARG A 78 5.59 -9.88 -3.69
C ARG A 78 4.27 -9.28 -3.23
N ASP A 79 4.25 -8.71 -2.02
CA ASP A 79 3.05 -8.07 -1.44
C ASP A 79 2.59 -6.90 -2.30
N LEU A 80 3.50 -6.00 -2.67
CA LEU A 80 3.19 -4.83 -3.49
C LEU A 80 2.67 -5.24 -4.88
N LYS A 81 3.26 -6.26 -5.54
CA LYS A 81 2.72 -6.78 -6.80
C LYS A 81 1.29 -7.30 -6.65
N SER A 82 0.99 -8.03 -5.57
CA SER A 82 -0.38 -8.49 -5.30
C SER A 82 -1.35 -7.33 -5.05
N ARG A 83 -0.94 -6.29 -4.32
CA ARG A 83 -1.76 -5.10 -4.06
C ARG A 83 -1.98 -4.24 -5.30
N ILE A 84 -0.97 -4.10 -6.16
CA ILE A 84 -1.10 -3.39 -7.44
C ILE A 84 -2.09 -4.13 -8.34
N ALA A 85 -2.00 -5.47 -8.42
CA ALA A 85 -2.95 -6.29 -9.19
C ALA A 85 -4.42 -6.07 -8.73
N ARG A 86 -4.63 -5.92 -7.42
CA ARG A 86 -5.93 -5.61 -6.80
C ARG A 86 -6.36 -4.16 -6.89
N ARG A 87 -5.46 -3.27 -7.33
CA ARG A 87 -5.63 -1.81 -7.40
C ARG A 87 -5.74 -1.14 -6.03
N ASP A 88 -5.19 -1.78 -4.99
CA ASP A 88 -5.07 -1.19 -3.65
C ASP A 88 -3.89 -0.22 -3.57
N VAL A 89 -2.87 -0.43 -4.42
CA VAL A 89 -1.70 0.45 -4.57
C VAL A 89 -1.54 0.84 -6.03
N PHE A 90 -1.36 2.13 -6.31
CA PHE A 90 -1.12 2.64 -7.66
C PHE A 90 0.34 3.08 -7.79
N ALA A 91 1.20 2.17 -8.23
CA ALA A 91 2.62 2.42 -8.46
C ALA A 91 3.20 1.42 -9.47
N GLN A 92 4.30 1.80 -10.14
CA GLN A 92 5.24 0.86 -10.76
C GLN A 92 6.30 0.46 -9.74
N LEU A 93 6.89 -0.73 -9.93
CA LEU A 93 7.92 -1.29 -9.05
C LEU A 93 9.19 -1.57 -9.84
N ASP A 94 10.31 -1.10 -9.31
CA ASP A 94 11.65 -1.37 -9.83
C ASP A 94 12.54 -1.90 -8.70
N ARG A 95 13.34 -2.92 -8.99
CA ARG A 95 14.47 -3.31 -8.14
C ARG A 95 15.74 -2.67 -8.67
N VAL A 96 16.45 -1.96 -7.81
CA VAL A 96 17.64 -1.18 -8.15
C VAL A 96 18.76 -1.58 -7.20
N THR A 97 20.00 -1.65 -7.68
CA THR A 97 21.16 -1.84 -6.83
C THR A 97 21.89 -0.51 -6.67
N GLU A 98 22.07 -0.03 -5.44
CA GLU A 98 22.72 1.25 -5.17
C GLU A 98 24.16 1.25 -5.71
N GLY A 99 24.55 2.31 -6.42
CA GLY A 99 25.88 2.44 -7.01
C GLY A 99 26.07 1.77 -8.39
N GLY A 100 25.05 1.12 -8.93
CA GLY A 100 24.99 0.57 -10.28
C GLY A 100 24.46 1.57 -11.32
N GLY A 101 25.18 2.67 -11.56
CA GLY A 101 25.01 3.43 -12.81
C GLY A 101 25.37 2.53 -14.00
N ALA A 102 24.83 2.82 -15.19
CA ALA A 102 25.03 2.11 -16.46
C ALA A 102 26.50 2.05 -16.96
N SER A 103 27.41 1.55 -16.13
CA SER A 103 28.79 1.25 -16.45
C SER A 103 28.93 -0.28 -16.49
N GLU A 104 29.52 -0.78 -17.58
CA GLU A 104 29.66 -2.20 -17.95
C GLU A 104 30.54 -3.03 -16.98
N THR A 105 30.68 -2.62 -15.72
CA THR A 105 31.44 -3.34 -14.69
C THR A 105 30.54 -3.59 -13.48
N PRO A 106 30.18 -4.86 -13.17
CA PRO A 106 29.47 -5.20 -11.94
C PRO A 106 30.34 -4.78 -10.75
N ARG A 107 29.92 -3.76 -9.99
CA ARG A 107 30.40 -3.56 -8.63
C ARG A 107 29.53 -4.45 -7.74
N THR A 108 30.16 -5.42 -7.09
CA THR A 108 29.50 -6.46 -6.28
C THR A 108 29.01 -5.97 -4.91
N ASP A 109 29.31 -4.72 -4.54
CA ASP A 109 29.08 -4.19 -3.19
C ASP A 109 27.97 -3.11 -3.14
N GLY A 110 26.94 -3.24 -3.99
CA GLY A 110 25.77 -2.36 -3.93
C GLY A 110 24.63 -3.01 -3.15
N GLU A 111 23.95 -2.24 -2.31
CA GLU A 111 22.75 -2.70 -1.62
C GLU A 111 21.53 -2.72 -2.56
N ASP A 112 20.74 -3.79 -2.50
CA ASP A 112 19.49 -3.87 -3.24
C ASP A 112 18.44 -2.95 -2.60
N LEU A 113 17.70 -2.25 -3.45
CA LEU A 113 16.66 -1.29 -3.10
C LEU A 113 15.39 -1.63 -3.89
N LEU A 114 14.24 -1.50 -3.25
CA LEU A 114 12.95 -1.60 -3.92
C LEU A 114 12.33 -0.22 -4.05
N VAL A 115 12.06 0.19 -5.29
CA VAL A 115 11.51 1.51 -5.61
C VAL A 115 10.08 1.35 -6.12
N ALA A 116 9.15 2.06 -5.49
CA ALA A 116 7.77 2.19 -5.96
C ALA A 116 7.50 3.63 -6.36
N TRP A 117 6.91 3.89 -7.52
CA TRP A 117 6.66 5.26 -7.96
C TRP A 117 5.38 5.40 -8.79
N SER A 118 4.80 6.60 -8.74
CA SER A 118 3.58 6.95 -9.48
C SER A 118 3.54 8.45 -9.81
N ASP A 119 2.41 8.91 -10.33
CA ASP A 119 2.14 10.31 -10.62
C ASP A 119 1.96 11.18 -9.37
N GLU A 120 1.68 10.57 -8.22
CA GLU A 120 1.38 11.24 -6.96
C GLU A 120 2.48 11.08 -5.90
N GLY A 121 3.56 10.38 -6.20
CA GLY A 121 4.66 10.19 -5.26
C GLY A 121 5.54 8.99 -5.55
N TYR A 122 6.40 8.68 -4.59
CA TYR A 122 7.33 7.57 -4.65
C TYR A 122 7.69 7.07 -3.26
N ALA A 123 8.26 5.87 -3.20
CA ALA A 123 8.87 5.30 -2.03
C ALA A 123 10.10 4.48 -2.43
N VAL A 124 11.15 4.56 -1.63
CA VAL A 124 12.35 3.74 -1.71
C VAL A 124 12.43 2.93 -0.41
N VAL A 125 12.50 1.62 -0.54
CA VAL A 125 12.65 0.67 0.56
C VAL A 125 14.07 0.15 0.55
N TYR A 126 14.71 0.27 1.70
CA TYR A 126 16.06 -0.20 1.96
C TYR A 126 16.03 -1.57 2.62
N GLY A 127 17.14 -2.30 2.53
CA GLY A 127 17.26 -3.63 3.16
C GLY A 127 17.08 -3.58 4.68
N ASP A 128 17.43 -2.48 5.34
CA ASP A 128 17.21 -2.32 6.79
C ASP A 128 15.73 -2.09 7.19
N GLY A 129 14.83 -2.03 6.21
CA GLY A 129 13.40 -1.76 6.41
C GLY A 129 13.05 -0.28 6.55
N SER A 130 14.04 0.62 6.41
CA SER A 130 13.76 2.05 6.30
C SER A 130 13.06 2.37 4.98
N VAL A 131 12.19 3.39 5.01
CA VAL A 131 11.42 3.82 3.84
C VAL A 131 11.44 5.34 3.70
N GLU A 132 12.03 5.79 2.60
CA GLU A 132 12.05 7.20 2.20
C GLU A 132 11.07 7.46 1.06
N GLY A 133 10.55 8.67 0.94
CA GLY A 133 9.68 9.03 -0.17
C GLY A 133 8.67 10.13 0.13
N ALA A 134 7.66 10.24 -0.73
CA ALA A 134 6.61 11.23 -0.61
C ALA A 134 5.30 10.73 -1.22
N GLY A 135 4.19 11.34 -0.79
CA GLY A 135 2.87 11.11 -1.37
C GLY A 135 2.16 9.85 -0.87
N THR A 136 1.14 9.43 -1.63
CA THR A 136 0.31 8.26 -1.31
C THR A 136 1.10 6.96 -1.35
N VAL A 137 2.03 6.84 -2.31
CA VAL A 137 2.92 5.68 -2.45
C VAL A 137 3.72 5.40 -1.17
N LEU A 138 4.29 6.44 -0.53
CA LEU A 138 5.02 6.29 0.74
C LEU A 138 4.16 5.64 1.83
N ARG A 139 2.90 6.08 1.96
CA ARG A 139 1.99 5.57 2.98
C ARG A 139 1.69 4.09 2.75
N ASP A 140 1.43 3.71 1.51
CA ASP A 140 1.05 2.35 1.15
C ASP A 140 2.24 1.38 1.24
N VAL A 141 3.44 1.83 0.85
CA VAL A 141 4.67 1.06 0.94
C VAL A 141 5.09 0.87 2.39
N LYS A 142 5.04 1.91 3.25
CA LYS A 142 5.32 1.76 4.69
C LYS A 142 4.45 0.69 5.35
N ALA A 143 3.16 0.66 5.00
CA ALA A 143 2.26 -0.37 5.51
C ALA A 143 2.63 -1.78 5.01
N SER A 144 3.14 -1.89 3.79
CA SER A 144 3.59 -3.17 3.21
C SER A 144 4.89 -3.66 3.85
N VAL A 145 5.86 -2.76 4.04
CA VAL A 145 7.15 -3.04 4.70
C VAL A 145 6.94 -3.50 6.14
N ALA A 146 6.10 -2.80 6.91
CA ALA A 146 5.81 -3.17 8.29
C ALA A 146 5.17 -4.55 8.44
N LEU A 147 4.35 -4.98 7.48
CA LEU A 147 3.79 -6.33 7.49
C LEU A 147 4.83 -7.36 7.01
N CYS A 148 5.58 -7.04 5.95
CA CYS A 148 6.59 -7.94 5.39
C CYS A 148 7.79 -8.16 6.31
N SER A 149 8.04 -7.27 7.27
CA SER A 149 9.06 -7.46 8.30
C SER A 149 8.63 -8.48 9.37
N MET A 150 7.33 -8.70 9.57
CA MET A 150 6.83 -9.69 10.54
C MET A 150 6.97 -11.11 9.99
N GLU A 151 7.67 -12.03 10.65
CA GLU A 151 7.81 -13.43 10.19
C GLU A 151 6.47 -14.14 9.94
N SER A 152 5.46 -13.83 10.75
CA SER A 152 4.14 -14.47 10.69
C SER A 152 3.31 -14.09 9.46
N TYR A 153 3.67 -13.00 8.78
CA TYR A 153 2.92 -12.50 7.64
C TYR A 153 3.45 -13.07 6.31
N ASP A 154 2.77 -14.04 5.70
CA ASP A 154 3.17 -14.52 4.38
C ASP A 154 2.49 -13.71 3.26
N PRO A 155 3.23 -12.97 2.40
CA PRO A 155 2.65 -12.24 1.28
C PRO A 155 1.97 -13.18 0.28
N GLU A 156 0.79 -12.78 -0.19
CA GLU A 156 0.04 -13.53 -1.21
C GLU A 156 0.89 -13.76 -2.48
N GLU A 157 0.66 -14.90 -3.15
CA GLU A 157 1.29 -15.20 -4.44
C GLU A 157 0.92 -14.15 -5.50
N VAL A 158 1.90 -13.76 -6.33
CA VAL A 158 1.70 -12.72 -7.35
C VAL A 158 0.76 -13.22 -8.45
N PRO A 159 -0.38 -12.55 -8.69
CA PRO A 159 -1.24 -12.86 -9.81
C PRO A 159 -0.53 -12.62 -11.16
N ALA A 160 -0.88 -13.42 -12.18
CA ALA A 160 -0.44 -13.11 -13.55
C ALA A 160 -1.00 -11.76 -14.00
N GLY A 161 -0.14 -10.89 -14.55
CA GLY A 161 -0.54 -9.54 -14.99
C GLY A 161 -0.74 -8.56 -13.83
N TYR A 162 0.21 -8.49 -12.90
CA TYR A 162 0.18 -7.54 -11.78
C TYR A 162 0.38 -6.09 -12.22
N GLU A 163 0.95 -5.86 -13.40
CA GLU A 163 1.30 -4.54 -13.91
C GLU A 163 0.06 -3.67 -14.11
N LEU A 164 0.26 -2.35 -14.00
CA LEU A 164 -0.79 -1.39 -14.29
C LEU A 164 -1.23 -1.54 -15.76
N PRO A 165 -2.54 -1.54 -16.05
CA PRO A 165 -3.02 -1.67 -17.42
C PRO A 165 -2.63 -0.45 -18.24
N ALA A 166 -2.50 -0.62 -19.56
CA ALA A 166 -2.32 0.52 -20.45
C ALA A 166 -3.54 1.46 -20.39
N PRO A 167 -3.37 2.78 -20.54
CA PRO A 167 -4.47 3.74 -20.49
C PRO A 167 -5.62 3.40 -21.45
N GLU A 168 -5.33 2.89 -22.63
CA GLU A 168 -6.31 2.48 -23.65
C GLU A 168 -7.15 1.25 -23.25
N ASP A 169 -6.60 0.36 -22.43
CA ASP A 169 -7.25 -0.89 -22.02
C ASP A 169 -8.24 -0.69 -20.86
N VAL A 170 -8.30 0.52 -20.30
CA VAL A 170 -9.24 0.87 -19.24
C VAL A 170 -10.64 1.06 -19.83
N GLU A 171 -11.45 0.01 -19.74
CA GLU A 171 -12.87 0.06 -20.09
C GLU A 171 -13.68 0.87 -19.07
N ALA A 172 -14.64 1.65 -19.56
CA ALA A 172 -15.63 2.31 -18.71
C ALA A 172 -16.92 1.47 -18.70
N GLY A 173 -17.35 0.96 -17.54
CA GLY A 173 -18.68 0.33 -17.46
C GLY A 173 -18.84 -0.91 -16.58
N THR A 174 -18.11 -1.05 -15.47
CA THR A 174 -18.23 -2.22 -14.57
C THR A 174 -19.64 -2.42 -13.98
N GLY A 175 -20.52 -1.40 -14.06
CA GLY A 175 -21.92 -1.44 -13.59
C GLY A 175 -23.00 -1.49 -14.68
N GLU A 176 -22.68 -1.74 -15.95
CA GLU A 176 -23.63 -1.58 -17.06
C GLU A 176 -24.91 -2.43 -16.91
N PHE A 177 -24.81 -3.67 -16.42
CA PHE A 177 -25.97 -4.54 -16.20
C PHE A 177 -26.92 -4.02 -15.11
N GLY A 178 -26.37 -3.58 -13.98
CA GLY A 178 -27.18 -3.00 -12.89
C GLY A 178 -27.87 -1.70 -13.32
N ASN A 179 -27.14 -0.87 -14.04
CA ASN A 179 -27.65 0.36 -14.64
C ASN A 179 -28.78 0.07 -15.65
N LEU A 180 -28.62 -0.96 -16.49
CA LEU A 180 -29.64 -1.40 -17.43
C LEU A 180 -30.91 -1.87 -16.71
N MET A 181 -30.78 -2.69 -15.68
CA MET A 181 -31.94 -3.16 -14.89
C MET A 181 -32.71 -1.98 -14.27
N LEU A 182 -32.00 -1.02 -13.66
CA LEU A 182 -32.63 0.18 -13.11
C LEU A 182 -33.29 1.05 -14.19
N GLN A 183 -32.69 1.19 -15.37
CA GLN A 183 -33.28 1.92 -16.49
C GLN A 183 -34.55 1.25 -17.02
N VAL A 184 -34.59 -0.09 -17.09
CA VAL A 184 -35.79 -0.84 -17.48
C VAL A 184 -36.92 -0.60 -16.49
N VAL A 185 -36.64 -0.70 -15.19
CA VAL A 185 -37.62 -0.43 -14.13
C VAL A 185 -38.09 1.03 -14.17
N ALA A 186 -37.16 1.98 -14.30
CA ALA A 186 -37.47 3.40 -14.43
C ALA A 186 -38.35 3.68 -15.65
N GLY A 187 -38.02 3.10 -16.80
CA GLY A 187 -38.79 3.20 -18.05
C GLY A 187 -40.20 2.64 -17.90
N ALA A 188 -40.34 1.45 -17.32
CA ALA A 188 -41.65 0.86 -17.03
C ALA A 188 -42.48 1.74 -16.08
N GLN A 189 -41.86 2.34 -15.07
CA GLN A 189 -42.51 3.22 -14.11
C GLN A 189 -43.02 4.51 -14.78
N VAL A 190 -42.20 5.13 -15.63
CA VAL A 190 -42.61 6.30 -16.41
C VAL A 190 -43.75 5.96 -17.36
N LEU A 191 -43.65 4.84 -18.09
CA LEU A 191 -44.71 4.38 -19.00
C LEU A 191 -46.02 4.10 -18.24
N ALA A 192 -45.96 3.45 -17.09
CA ALA A 192 -47.12 3.19 -16.25
C ALA A 192 -47.75 4.50 -15.72
N GLY A 193 -46.92 5.45 -15.26
CA GLY A 193 -47.38 6.77 -14.83
C GLY A 193 -48.06 7.57 -15.96
N LEU A 194 -47.46 7.57 -17.16
CA LEU A 194 -48.03 8.21 -18.33
C LEU A 194 -49.35 7.55 -18.76
N ALA A 195 -49.38 6.22 -18.86
CA ALA A 195 -50.57 5.47 -19.25
C ALA A 195 -51.72 5.72 -18.27
N LEU A 196 -51.42 5.72 -16.96
CA LEU A 196 -52.40 5.99 -15.92
C LEU A 196 -52.90 7.44 -15.97
N GLY A 197 -52.01 8.41 -16.20
CA GLY A 197 -52.37 9.82 -16.37
C GLY A 197 -53.25 10.06 -17.58
N VAL A 198 -52.97 9.41 -18.72
CA VAL A 198 -53.79 9.47 -19.92
C VAL A 198 -55.16 8.83 -19.67
N ALA A 199 -55.21 7.64 -19.07
CA ALA A 199 -56.46 6.93 -18.76
C ALA A 199 -57.37 7.75 -17.83
N TRP A 200 -56.78 8.48 -16.88
CA TRP A 200 -57.51 9.43 -16.05
C TRP A 200 -58.07 10.60 -16.87
N ALA A 201 -57.23 11.23 -17.72
CA ALA A 201 -57.62 12.41 -18.50
C ALA A 201 -58.76 12.14 -19.50
N VAL A 202 -58.81 10.94 -20.09
CA VAL A 202 -59.90 10.52 -20.99
C VAL A 202 -61.14 9.97 -20.26
N GLY A 203 -61.12 9.93 -18.93
CA GLY A 203 -62.25 9.48 -18.12
C GLY A 203 -62.43 7.96 -18.03
N VAL A 204 -61.43 7.15 -18.42
CA VAL A 204 -61.46 5.69 -18.27
C VAL A 204 -61.34 5.27 -16.81
N VAL A 205 -60.51 5.98 -16.02
CA VAL A 205 -60.37 5.76 -14.56
C VAL A 205 -60.59 7.07 -13.80
N PRO A 206 -61.86 7.52 -13.65
CA PRO A 206 -62.20 8.82 -13.09
C PRO A 206 -62.18 8.81 -11.56
N SER A 207 -60.98 8.83 -10.97
CA SER A 207 -60.76 8.95 -9.52
C SER A 207 -59.79 10.08 -9.21
N ILE A 208 -59.99 10.75 -8.07
CA ILE A 208 -59.13 11.86 -7.60
C ILE A 208 -57.75 11.35 -7.15
N VAL A 209 -57.64 10.07 -6.80
CA VAL A 209 -56.39 9.42 -6.39
C VAL A 209 -55.53 9.07 -7.61
N THR A 210 -56.14 8.79 -8.76
CA THR A 210 -55.44 8.39 -10.00
C THR A 210 -54.34 9.37 -10.42
N PRO A 211 -54.55 10.70 -10.51
CA PRO A 211 -53.49 11.63 -10.93
C PRO A 211 -52.35 11.71 -9.90
N VAL A 212 -52.64 11.52 -8.61
CA VAL A 212 -51.60 11.50 -7.55
C VAL A 212 -50.70 10.28 -7.73
N VAL A 213 -51.29 9.10 -7.94
CA VAL A 213 -50.53 7.86 -8.18
C VAL A 213 -49.76 7.96 -9.49
N ALA A 214 -50.37 8.46 -10.56
CA ALA A 214 -49.67 8.70 -11.84
C ALA A 214 -48.45 9.60 -11.64
N GLY A 215 -48.61 10.70 -10.90
CA GLY A 215 -47.51 11.60 -10.55
C GLY A 215 -46.41 10.91 -9.73
N LEU A 216 -46.76 10.05 -8.78
CA LEU A 216 -45.77 9.28 -8.01
C LEU A 216 -44.96 8.33 -8.90
N PHE A 217 -45.61 7.61 -9.81
CA PHE A 217 -44.93 6.74 -10.78
C PHE A 217 -43.95 7.52 -11.65
N LEU A 218 -44.37 8.70 -12.16
CA LEU A 218 -43.49 9.57 -12.93
C LEU A 218 -42.31 10.09 -12.10
N LEU A 219 -42.57 10.55 -10.87
CA LEU A 219 -41.54 11.05 -9.96
C LEU A 219 -40.50 9.97 -9.68
N VAL A 220 -40.95 8.76 -9.28
CA VAL A 220 -40.05 7.64 -8.98
C VAL A 220 -39.27 7.22 -10.23
N GLY A 221 -39.91 7.11 -11.38
CA GLY A 221 -39.24 6.76 -12.63
C GLY A 221 -38.17 7.78 -13.05
N LEU A 222 -38.50 9.08 -13.00
CA LEU A 222 -37.55 10.16 -13.30
C LEU A 222 -36.40 10.20 -12.29
N PHE A 223 -36.68 9.97 -11.01
CA PHE A 223 -35.68 9.89 -9.96
C PHE A 223 -34.69 8.74 -10.20
N LEU A 224 -35.19 7.55 -10.55
CA LEU A 224 -34.34 6.40 -10.90
C LEU A 224 -33.47 6.68 -12.13
N PHE A 225 -34.01 7.33 -13.17
CA PHE A 225 -33.20 7.78 -14.30
C PHE A 225 -32.10 8.76 -13.88
N GLY A 226 -32.41 9.69 -12.97
CA GLY A 226 -31.43 10.62 -12.41
C GLY A 226 -30.28 9.91 -11.68
N ILE A 227 -30.60 8.89 -10.87
CA ILE A 227 -29.59 8.06 -10.19
C ILE A 227 -28.66 7.40 -11.22
N VAL A 228 -29.22 6.73 -12.22
CA VAL A 228 -28.41 6.01 -13.23
C VAL A 228 -27.59 6.98 -14.08
N ALA A 229 -28.15 8.13 -14.45
CA ALA A 229 -27.43 9.16 -15.20
C ALA A 229 -26.21 9.68 -14.41
N ASN A 230 -26.38 9.91 -13.10
CA ASN A 230 -25.28 10.33 -12.23
C ASN A 230 -24.23 9.23 -12.06
N ALA A 231 -24.65 7.98 -11.86
CA ALA A 231 -23.74 6.83 -11.75
C ALA A 231 -22.89 6.68 -13.02
N ARG A 232 -23.52 6.70 -14.20
CA ARG A 232 -22.83 6.59 -15.48
C ARG A 232 -21.84 7.73 -15.73
N LEU A 233 -22.21 8.95 -15.32
CA LEU A 233 -21.32 10.11 -15.41
C LEU A 233 -20.11 9.95 -14.49
N SER A 234 -20.33 9.55 -13.24
CA SER A 234 -19.27 9.32 -12.26
C SER A 234 -18.32 8.21 -12.71
N ASP A 235 -18.84 7.11 -13.26
CA ASP A 235 -18.01 5.99 -13.74
C ASP A 235 -17.13 6.43 -14.90
N ARG A 236 -17.67 7.23 -15.84
CA ARG A 236 -16.89 7.77 -16.95
C ARG A 236 -15.79 8.71 -16.45
N PHE A 237 -16.10 9.62 -15.52
CA PHE A 237 -15.10 10.52 -14.96
C PHE A 237 -13.99 9.77 -14.24
N ARG A 238 -14.33 8.77 -13.41
CA ARG A 238 -13.34 7.93 -12.73
C ARG A 238 -12.44 7.19 -13.72
N ALA A 239 -13.02 6.64 -14.79
CA ALA A 239 -12.25 5.98 -15.83
C ALA A 239 -11.33 6.96 -16.57
N GLU A 240 -11.80 8.18 -16.89
CA GLU A 240 -10.98 9.21 -17.52
C GLU A 240 -9.83 9.70 -16.61
N GLU A 241 -10.13 9.91 -15.33
CA GLU A 241 -9.15 10.27 -14.30
C GLU A 241 -8.08 9.17 -14.18
N PHE A 242 -8.49 7.91 -14.04
CA PHE A 242 -7.58 6.77 -13.96
C PHE A 242 -6.68 6.65 -15.20
N ARG A 243 -7.24 6.84 -16.41
CA ARG A 243 -6.43 6.91 -17.65
C ARG A 243 -5.47 8.10 -17.64
N GLY A 244 -5.87 9.23 -17.08
CA GLY A 244 -5.02 10.41 -16.91
C GLY A 244 -3.79 10.08 -16.05
N ARG A 245 -4.01 9.42 -14.92
CA ARG A 245 -2.96 8.97 -14.01
C ARG A 245 -2.02 7.97 -14.67
N LEU A 246 -2.56 6.97 -15.37
CA LEU A 246 -1.75 5.98 -16.09
C LEU A 246 -0.85 6.65 -17.15
N ARG A 247 -1.36 7.61 -17.92
CA ARG A 247 -0.54 8.37 -18.88
C ARG A 247 0.53 9.21 -18.20
N ALA A 248 0.24 9.77 -17.03
CA ALA A 248 1.21 10.53 -16.26
C ALA A 248 2.35 9.62 -15.75
N VAL A 249 2.00 8.42 -15.29
CA VAL A 249 2.98 7.38 -14.90
C VAL A 249 3.77 6.91 -16.12
N GLU A 250 3.14 6.61 -17.26
CA GLU A 250 3.83 6.21 -18.49
C GLU A 250 4.81 7.28 -18.96
N ALA A 251 4.39 8.55 -18.97
CA ALA A 251 5.25 9.68 -19.33
C ALA A 251 6.39 9.94 -18.31
N ALA A 252 6.21 9.51 -17.06
CA ALA A 252 7.26 9.53 -16.03
C ALA A 252 8.17 8.29 -16.12
N GLY A 253 7.68 7.15 -16.60
CA GLY A 253 8.48 5.94 -16.83
C GLY A 253 9.42 6.07 -18.02
N GLU A 254 8.97 6.73 -19.10
CA GLU A 254 9.84 7.10 -20.24
C GLU A 254 10.98 8.05 -19.84
N ARG A 255 10.86 8.71 -18.69
CA ARG A 255 11.85 9.64 -18.10
C ARG A 255 12.01 9.30 -16.62
N ARG A 256 12.48 8.08 -16.33
CA ARG A 256 12.74 7.57 -14.96
C ARG A 256 13.13 8.75 -14.06
N PRO A 257 12.34 9.10 -13.04
CA PRO A 257 12.50 10.38 -12.36
C PRO A 257 13.94 10.58 -11.86
N GLU A 258 14.56 11.70 -12.22
CA GLU A 258 15.98 11.99 -11.95
C GLU A 258 16.35 11.95 -10.45
N PHE A 259 15.37 12.08 -9.55
CA PHE A 259 15.57 12.02 -8.11
C PHE A 259 15.65 10.58 -7.55
N LEU A 260 15.35 9.54 -8.35
CA LEU A 260 15.49 8.14 -7.93
C LEU A 260 16.97 7.70 -8.02
N PRO A 261 17.48 6.95 -7.04
CA PRO A 261 18.87 6.46 -7.06
C PRO A 261 19.19 5.73 -8.38
N GLY A 262 20.24 6.18 -9.08
CA GLY A 262 20.68 5.63 -10.37
C GLY A 262 20.00 6.22 -11.61
N GLY A 263 19.28 7.34 -11.49
CA GLY A 263 18.88 8.13 -12.67
C GLY A 263 20.10 8.51 -13.51
N ASP A 264 19.95 8.51 -14.84
CA ASP A 264 21.03 8.87 -15.75
C ASP A 264 21.43 10.34 -15.52
N GLU A 265 22.44 10.58 -14.68
CA GLU A 265 23.24 11.79 -14.74
C GLU A 265 23.96 11.75 -16.09
N GLU A 266 23.29 12.20 -17.15
CA GLU A 266 23.93 12.55 -18.40
C GLU A 266 25.04 13.56 -18.08
N ALA A 267 26.27 13.06 -18.12
CA ALA A 267 27.49 13.82 -17.97
C ALA A 267 27.37 15.12 -18.77
N GLU A 268 27.35 16.26 -18.07
CA GLU A 268 27.59 17.54 -18.71
C GLU A 268 28.89 17.41 -19.50
N PRO A 269 28.88 17.59 -20.84
CA PRO A 269 30.12 17.53 -21.57
C PRO A 269 30.95 18.71 -21.08
N GLU A 270 32.03 18.40 -20.37
CA GLU A 270 33.10 19.35 -20.09
C GLU A 270 33.56 19.89 -21.45
N THR A 271 33.04 21.05 -21.81
CA THR A 271 33.51 21.83 -22.94
C THR A 271 34.80 22.50 -22.51
N GLY A 272 35.84 21.67 -22.44
CA GLY A 272 37.21 22.13 -22.57
C GLY A 272 37.39 22.78 -23.94
N ALA A 273 37.21 24.09 -23.99
CA ALA A 273 37.66 24.91 -25.10
C ALA A 273 38.90 25.69 -24.66
N GLU A 274 40.05 25.03 -24.72
CA GLU A 274 41.28 25.73 -25.05
C GLU A 274 41.19 26.21 -26.50
N ALA A 275 41.17 27.54 -26.70
CA ALA A 275 41.77 28.21 -27.87
C ALA A 275 41.73 29.74 -27.67
N GLY A 276 42.89 30.35 -27.43
CA GLY A 276 43.09 31.80 -27.42
C GLY A 276 44.39 32.23 -26.77
#